data_AF-A0A380AHL0-F1
#
_entry.id   AF-A0A380AHL0-F1
#
_cell.length_a   1.000
_cell.length_b   1.000
_cell.length_c   1.000
_cell.angle_alpha   90.00
_cell.angle_beta   90.00
_cell.angle_gamma   90.00
#
_symmetry.space_group_name_H-M   'P 1'
#
loop_
_entity.id
_entity.type
_entity.pdbx_description
1 polymer ?
#
loop_
_entity_poly.entity_id
_entity_poly.type
_entity_poly.pdbx_seq_one_letter_code
_entity_poly.pdbx_strand_id
1 'polypeptide(L)'
;MSTGLLAPDGVTPLRQYAGYQGAGAGFGGQLADWHAPQQSADAALLPTFYRGNARADDLVRNNPLGTNIVELHKDNIVGNLFKLSYRPNYRHLGISREDARSLARDIEAAWTEYAEDPHCVIDIERKRTFTMMIREGVAMHAFNGEICVQPVWDTSPGSVFRTRFKMISPKRIKNPGNAPDTPSRRAGVEIDSQGAAVAYWVVDDPYPNQGESRARRIPATLSSGREAFIHVFEPLEDGQTRGDNVFYSIMERMKMLDTLQQTQLQSVIVRAIYNDGRSRAIRFLSIFPRKPRQ
;
A
#
# COMPACT_ATOMS: atom_id res chain seq x y z
N MET A 1 -46.15 17.72 35.58
CA MET A 1 -45.19 17.87 34.49
C MET A 1 -43.83 17.43 35.00
N SER A 2 -43.25 16.33 34.51
CA SER A 2 -41.92 15.91 34.97
C SER A 2 -40.88 16.86 34.39
N THR A 3 -40.32 17.72 35.23
CA THR A 3 -39.16 18.58 34.94
C THR A 3 -37.91 17.72 34.84
N GLY A 4 -37.73 17.05 33.69
CA GLY A 4 -36.47 16.42 33.33
C GLY A 4 -35.45 17.48 32.93
N LEU A 5 -34.21 17.37 33.42
CA LEU A 5 -33.10 18.17 32.89
C LEU A 5 -32.97 17.89 31.38
N LEU A 6 -32.80 18.93 30.59
CA LEU A 6 -32.63 18.87 29.14
C LEU A 6 -31.15 19.07 28.78
N ALA A 7 -30.75 18.56 27.63
CA ALA A 7 -29.44 18.70 27.04
C ALA A 7 -29.20 20.15 26.52
N PRO A 8 -27.98 20.49 26.08
CA PRO A 8 -27.66 21.83 25.57
C PRO A 8 -28.49 22.28 24.35
N ASP A 9 -29.17 21.34 23.68
CA ASP A 9 -30.11 21.61 22.59
C ASP A 9 -31.51 22.06 23.07
N GLY A 10 -31.78 22.02 24.37
CA GLY A 10 -33.05 22.44 24.96
C GLY A 10 -34.25 21.55 24.63
N VAL A 11 -34.05 20.39 24.01
CA VAL A 11 -35.13 19.49 23.55
C VAL A 11 -34.90 18.06 24.01
N THR A 12 -33.66 17.58 24.00
CA THR A 12 -33.34 16.19 24.33
C THR A 12 -33.25 16.00 25.85
N PRO A 13 -33.97 15.05 26.46
CA PRO A 13 -33.78 14.69 27.87
C PRO A 13 -32.31 14.38 28.18
N LEU A 14 -31.75 14.93 29.26
CA LEU A 14 -30.33 14.80 29.63
C LEU A 14 -29.87 13.34 29.76
N ARG A 15 -30.77 12.42 30.14
CA ARG A 15 -30.48 10.97 30.17
C ARG A 15 -30.28 10.35 28.78
N GLN A 16 -30.97 10.84 27.74
CA GLN A 16 -30.73 10.43 26.35
C GLN A 16 -29.44 11.06 25.79
N TYR A 17 -29.08 12.25 26.29
CA TYR A 17 -27.81 12.90 25.97
C TYR A 17 -26.59 12.27 26.66
N ALA A 18 -26.79 11.49 27.74
CA ALA A 18 -25.73 10.84 28.51
C ALA A 18 -25.09 9.61 27.82
N GLY A 19 -25.36 9.39 26.52
CA GLY A 19 -24.67 8.40 25.70
C GLY A 19 -23.36 8.93 25.10
N TYR A 20 -22.63 8.07 24.38
CA TYR A 20 -21.46 8.51 23.61
C TYR A 20 -21.90 9.53 22.54
N GLN A 21 -21.34 10.75 22.58
CA GLN A 21 -21.76 11.87 21.71
C GLN A 21 -21.73 11.54 20.21
N GLY A 22 -20.80 10.68 19.78
CA GLY A 22 -20.69 10.23 18.39
C GLY A 22 -21.80 9.26 17.92
N ALA A 23 -22.57 8.67 18.86
CA ALA A 23 -23.69 7.78 18.56
C ALA A 23 -25.05 8.50 18.59
N GLY A 24 -25.08 9.78 19.00
CA GLY A 24 -26.28 10.61 18.99
C GLY A 24 -26.32 11.53 17.76
N ALA A 25 -27.31 12.43 17.72
CA ALA A 25 -27.45 13.40 16.62
C ALA A 25 -26.36 14.50 16.58
N GLY A 26 -25.42 14.49 17.54
CA GLY A 26 -24.41 15.53 17.70
C GLY A 26 -24.96 16.89 18.17
N PHE A 27 -24.07 17.84 18.40
CA PHE A 27 -24.47 19.19 18.77
C PHE A 27 -25.19 19.86 17.59
N GLY A 28 -26.45 20.28 17.79
CA GLY A 28 -27.25 20.92 16.74
C GLY A 28 -27.64 20.01 15.58
N GLY A 29 -27.65 18.68 15.77
CA GLY A 29 -28.08 17.74 14.74
C GLY A 29 -27.06 17.42 13.64
N GLN A 30 -25.80 17.84 13.81
CA GLN A 30 -24.73 17.68 12.80
C GLN A 30 -24.46 16.22 12.38
N LEU A 31 -24.76 15.25 13.24
CA LEU A 31 -24.57 13.83 12.97
C LEU A 31 -25.89 13.12 12.61
N ALA A 32 -27.01 13.85 12.50
CA ALA A 32 -28.33 13.25 12.27
C ALA A 32 -28.40 12.46 10.95
N ASP A 33 -27.72 12.95 9.90
CA ASP A 33 -27.67 12.29 8.59
C ASP A 33 -26.44 11.38 8.41
N TRP A 34 -25.57 11.27 9.42
CA TRP A 34 -24.37 10.44 9.35
C TRP A 34 -24.68 8.99 9.75
N HIS A 35 -25.24 8.24 8.81
CA HIS A 35 -25.53 6.82 8.97
C HIS A 35 -24.35 5.94 8.54
N ALA A 36 -23.34 5.81 9.40
CA ALA A 36 -22.23 4.88 9.16
C ALA A 36 -22.66 3.43 9.49
N PRO A 37 -22.60 2.48 8.52
CA PRO A 37 -22.89 1.08 8.82
C PRO A 37 -21.78 0.47 9.67
N GLN A 38 -22.14 -0.42 10.60
CA GLN A 38 -21.16 -1.27 11.27
C GLN A 38 -20.64 -2.32 10.27
N GLN A 39 -19.32 -2.40 10.11
CA GLN A 39 -18.66 -3.30 9.17
C GLN A 39 -17.43 -3.91 9.84
N SER A 40 -17.10 -5.15 9.49
CA SER A 40 -15.75 -5.69 9.75
C SER A 40 -14.75 -5.09 8.77
N ALA A 41 -13.46 -5.17 9.09
CA ALA A 41 -12.37 -4.70 8.23
C ALA A 41 -12.49 -5.20 6.78
N ASP A 42 -12.69 -6.51 6.57
CA ASP A 42 -12.87 -7.08 5.23
C ASP A 42 -14.12 -6.56 4.52
N ALA A 43 -15.24 -6.38 5.24
CA ALA A 43 -16.49 -5.89 4.64
C ALA A 43 -16.38 -4.42 4.21
N ALA A 44 -15.57 -3.61 4.90
CA ALA A 44 -15.26 -2.24 4.51
C ALA A 44 -14.24 -2.17 3.38
N LEU A 45 -13.20 -3.01 3.42
CA LEU A 45 -12.05 -2.97 2.51
C LEU A 45 -12.29 -3.68 1.17
N LEU A 46 -12.64 -4.98 1.21
CA LEU A 46 -12.61 -5.87 0.05
C LEU A 46 -13.49 -5.43 -1.14
N PRO A 47 -14.70 -4.85 -0.95
CA PRO A 47 -15.53 -4.42 -2.07
C PRO A 47 -14.86 -3.37 -2.97
N THR A 48 -13.97 -2.54 -2.41
CA THR A 48 -13.28 -1.49 -3.16
C THR A 48 -11.78 -1.73 -3.31
N PHE A 49 -11.25 -2.76 -2.65
CA PHE A 49 -9.82 -3.07 -2.53
C PHE A 49 -9.05 -3.01 -3.84
N TYR A 50 -9.46 -3.77 -4.86
CA TYR A 50 -8.73 -3.81 -6.14
C TYR A 50 -8.74 -2.47 -6.87
N ARG A 51 -9.86 -1.75 -6.85
CA ARG A 51 -9.97 -0.41 -7.46
C ARG A 51 -9.17 0.62 -6.67
N GLY A 52 -9.21 0.50 -5.35
CA GLY A 52 -8.46 1.29 -4.39
C GLY A 52 -6.95 1.24 -4.64
N ASN A 53 -6.40 0.03 -4.63
CA ASN A 53 -4.98 -0.20 -4.90
C ASN A 53 -4.59 0.23 -6.33
N ALA A 54 -5.46 0.01 -7.33
CA ALA A 54 -5.19 0.50 -8.69
C ALA A 54 -5.14 2.04 -8.78
N ARG A 55 -5.93 2.75 -7.95
CA ARG A 55 -5.86 4.21 -7.84
C ARG A 55 -4.59 4.66 -7.11
N ALA A 56 -4.20 3.97 -6.05
CA ALA A 56 -2.96 4.25 -5.33
C ALA A 56 -1.74 4.06 -6.24
N ASP A 57 -1.71 2.98 -7.04
CA ASP A 57 -0.70 2.75 -8.07
C ASP A 57 -0.60 3.91 -9.07
N ASP A 58 -1.75 4.34 -9.61
CA ASP A 58 -1.80 5.43 -10.58
C ASP A 58 -1.30 6.74 -9.96
N LEU A 59 -1.72 7.00 -8.73
CA LEU A 59 -1.30 8.18 -7.97
C LEU A 59 0.21 8.19 -7.74
N VAL A 60 0.80 7.08 -7.28
CA VAL A 60 2.24 6.99 -7.04
C VAL A 60 3.04 7.12 -8.34
N ARG A 61 2.52 6.63 -9.46
CA ARG A 61 3.17 6.73 -10.78
C ARG A 61 3.10 8.13 -11.37
N ASN A 62 1.99 8.83 -11.20
CA ASN A 62 1.70 10.06 -11.96
C ASN A 62 1.69 11.35 -11.11
N ASN A 63 1.64 11.26 -9.79
CA ASN A 63 1.59 12.42 -8.90
C ASN A 63 2.91 12.57 -8.13
N PRO A 64 3.65 13.68 -8.30
CA PRO A 64 4.93 13.90 -7.62
C PRO A 64 4.86 13.82 -6.10
N LEU A 65 3.74 14.24 -5.49
CA LEU A 65 3.56 14.12 -4.03
C LEU A 65 3.43 12.66 -3.62
N GLY A 66 2.68 11.86 -4.39
CA GLY A 66 2.53 10.43 -4.16
C GLY A 66 3.88 9.70 -4.26
N THR A 67 4.64 9.97 -5.33
CA THR A 67 5.99 9.41 -5.50
C THR A 67 6.91 9.78 -4.34
N ASN A 68 6.93 11.06 -3.94
CA ASN A 68 7.82 11.55 -2.88
C ASN A 68 7.46 10.94 -1.50
N ILE A 69 6.18 10.76 -1.18
CA ILE A 69 5.75 10.09 0.06
C ILE A 69 6.35 8.68 0.15
N VAL A 70 6.28 7.92 -0.95
CA VAL A 70 6.83 6.56 -0.99
C VAL A 70 8.35 6.56 -0.88
N GLU A 71 9.05 7.47 -1.57
CA GLU A 71 10.51 7.58 -1.48
C GLU A 71 10.98 7.95 -0.06
N LEU A 72 10.37 8.95 0.56
CA LEU A 72 10.68 9.32 1.94
C LEU A 72 10.39 8.17 2.92
N HIS A 73 9.31 7.42 2.70
CA HIS A 73 8.98 6.27 3.53
C HIS A 73 10.06 5.17 3.44
N LYS A 74 10.55 4.88 2.24
CA LYS A 74 11.67 3.93 2.02
C LYS A 74 12.95 4.42 2.70
N ASP A 75 13.31 5.68 2.50
CA ASP A 75 14.56 6.24 3.03
C ASP A 75 14.58 6.30 4.55
N ASN A 76 13.45 6.64 5.17
CA ASN A 76 13.33 6.67 6.62
C ASN A 76 13.37 5.27 7.26
N ILE A 77 12.82 4.24 6.60
CA ILE A 77 12.73 2.90 7.18
C ILE A 77 13.98 2.07 6.96
N VAL A 78 14.48 2.00 5.71
CA VAL A 78 15.59 1.10 5.37
C VAL A 78 16.89 1.84 5.12
N GLY A 79 16.84 3.11 4.69
CA GLY A 79 18.04 3.88 4.42
C GLY A 79 18.87 3.30 3.27
N ASN A 80 20.21 3.35 3.40
CA ASN A 80 21.13 2.95 2.34
C ASN A 80 21.44 1.45 2.30
N LEU A 81 21.44 0.75 3.44
CA LEU A 81 21.87 -0.63 3.57
C LEU A 81 21.19 -1.32 4.74
N PHE A 82 20.47 -2.41 4.47
CA PHE A 82 19.71 -3.15 5.47
C PHE A 82 20.53 -4.31 6.04
N LYS A 83 21.31 -4.02 7.08
CA LYS A 83 22.24 -4.98 7.71
C LYS A 83 21.57 -5.82 8.80
N LEU A 84 21.93 -7.09 8.85
CA LEU A 84 21.66 -7.94 10.01
C LEU A 84 22.51 -7.45 11.19
N SER A 85 21.87 -7.24 12.35
CA SER A 85 22.54 -7.13 13.64
C SER A 85 22.12 -8.31 14.50
N TYR A 86 22.94 -9.36 14.52
CA TYR A 86 22.61 -10.61 15.20
C TYR A 86 23.08 -10.58 16.65
N ARG A 87 22.16 -10.83 17.58
CA ARG A 87 22.42 -10.84 19.02
C ARG A 87 22.12 -12.23 19.60
N PRO A 88 23.02 -13.21 19.41
CA PRO A 88 22.79 -14.56 19.90
C PRO A 88 22.65 -14.57 21.42
N ASN A 89 21.62 -15.25 21.93
CA ASN A 89 21.45 -15.46 23.35
C ASN A 89 22.45 -16.51 23.85
N TYR A 90 23.64 -16.04 24.19
CA TYR A 90 24.77 -16.90 24.61
C TYR A 90 24.44 -17.80 25.81
N ARG A 91 23.58 -17.34 26.73
CA ARG A 91 23.15 -18.14 27.89
C ARG A 91 22.30 -19.33 27.46
N HIS A 92 21.39 -19.10 26.51
CA HIS A 92 20.56 -20.18 25.96
C HIS A 92 21.37 -21.16 25.12
N LEU A 93 22.34 -20.65 24.36
CA LEU A 93 23.24 -21.47 23.54
C LEU A 93 24.30 -22.22 24.37
N GLY A 94 24.45 -21.90 25.66
CA GLY A 94 25.46 -22.52 26.53
C GLY A 94 26.91 -22.17 26.18
N ILE A 95 27.13 -21.10 25.42
CA ILE A 95 28.47 -20.64 24.98
C ILE A 95 28.94 -19.44 25.78
N SER A 96 30.24 -19.18 25.76
CA SER A 96 30.76 -17.97 26.40
C SER A 96 30.29 -16.71 25.67
N ARG A 97 30.32 -15.57 26.36
CA ARG A 97 30.01 -14.27 25.74
C ARG A 97 30.96 -13.94 24.59
N GLU A 98 32.21 -14.39 24.68
CA GLU A 98 33.22 -14.14 23.64
C GLU A 98 32.95 -14.99 22.40
N ASP A 99 32.63 -16.28 22.58
CA ASP A 99 32.25 -17.16 21.47
C ASP A 99 30.98 -16.66 20.77
N ALA A 100 30.01 -16.17 21.53
CA ALA A 100 28.78 -15.59 20.97
C ALA A 100 29.05 -14.35 20.11
N ARG A 101 30.01 -13.51 20.50
CA ARG A 101 30.44 -12.36 19.68
C ARG A 101 31.17 -12.82 18.43
N SER A 102 32.04 -13.83 18.53
CA SER A 102 32.72 -14.38 17.36
C SER A 102 31.71 -14.98 16.38
N LEU A 103 30.78 -15.79 16.88
CA LEU A 103 29.70 -16.39 16.10
C LEU A 103 28.83 -15.33 15.42
N ALA A 104 28.50 -14.23 16.12
CA ALA A 104 27.75 -13.14 15.53
C ALA A 104 28.49 -12.51 14.34
N ARG A 105 29.81 -12.28 14.47
CA ARG A 105 30.64 -11.74 13.36
C ARG A 105 30.64 -12.66 12.14
N ASP A 106 30.80 -13.97 12.36
CA ASP A 106 30.84 -14.94 11.27
C ASP A 106 29.48 -15.01 10.55
N ILE A 107 28.37 -14.99 11.30
CA ILE A 107 27.01 -14.98 10.74
C ILE A 107 26.73 -13.67 9.99
N GLU A 108 27.10 -12.52 10.54
CA GLU A 108 26.87 -11.22 9.91
C GLU A 108 27.70 -11.07 8.62
N ALA A 109 28.93 -11.60 8.59
CA ALA A 109 29.76 -11.64 7.39
C ALA A 109 29.14 -12.51 6.30
N ALA A 110 28.77 -13.75 6.64
CA ALA A 110 28.14 -14.69 5.71
C ALA A 110 26.77 -14.19 5.21
N TRP A 111 25.99 -13.55 6.09
CA TRP A 111 24.73 -12.91 5.72
C TRP A 111 24.96 -11.78 4.72
N THR A 112 25.96 -10.91 4.96
CA THR A 112 26.24 -9.79 4.06
C THR A 112 26.65 -10.28 2.68
N GLU A 113 27.49 -11.31 2.59
CA GLU A 113 27.89 -11.91 1.31
C GLU A 113 26.70 -12.48 0.55
N TYR A 114 25.76 -13.14 1.23
CA TYR A 114 24.55 -13.69 0.62
C TYR A 114 23.51 -12.63 0.25
N ALA A 115 23.25 -11.70 1.16
CA ALA A 115 22.19 -10.70 1.07
C ALA A 115 22.53 -9.61 0.04
N GLU A 116 23.80 -9.21 -0.05
CA GLU A 116 24.27 -8.12 -0.91
C GLU A 116 25.21 -8.60 -2.03
N ASP A 117 25.09 -9.88 -2.39
CA ASP A 117 25.78 -10.48 -3.53
C ASP A 117 25.50 -9.68 -4.83
N PRO A 118 26.55 -9.29 -5.60
CA PRO A 118 26.38 -8.55 -6.85
C PRO A 118 25.59 -9.30 -7.93
N HIS A 119 25.55 -10.64 -7.87
CA HIS A 119 24.74 -11.46 -8.78
C HIS A 119 23.30 -11.66 -8.28
N CYS A 120 22.91 -10.96 -7.21
CA CYS A 120 21.58 -10.96 -6.63
C CYS A 120 21.05 -12.38 -6.37
N VAL A 121 21.90 -13.28 -5.87
CA VAL A 121 21.53 -14.71 -5.66
C VAL A 121 20.32 -14.91 -4.76
N ILE A 122 20.08 -13.99 -3.82
CA ILE A 122 18.94 -14.06 -2.90
C ILE A 122 17.59 -13.89 -3.60
N ASP A 123 17.54 -13.14 -4.70
CA ASP A 123 16.35 -12.94 -5.52
C ASP A 123 16.30 -13.99 -6.63
N ILE A 124 15.25 -14.79 -6.71
CA ILE A 124 15.16 -15.81 -7.77
C ILE A 124 15.16 -15.20 -9.17
N GLU A 125 14.72 -13.94 -9.29
CA GLU A 125 14.74 -13.20 -10.55
C GLU A 125 16.09 -12.57 -10.88
N ARG A 126 17.05 -12.61 -9.94
CA ARG A 126 18.41 -12.06 -10.07
C ARG A 126 18.45 -10.55 -10.35
N LYS A 127 17.51 -9.78 -9.79
CA LYS A 127 17.38 -8.33 -10.03
C LYS A 127 17.77 -7.48 -8.82
N ARG A 128 17.67 -8.05 -7.61
CA ARG A 128 17.68 -7.29 -6.37
C ARG A 128 18.55 -7.95 -5.30
N THR A 129 19.36 -7.16 -4.61
CA THR A 129 19.94 -7.54 -3.31
C THR A 129 18.85 -7.52 -2.23
N PHE A 130 19.13 -8.05 -1.04
CA PHE A 130 18.21 -8.04 0.08
C PHE A 130 17.76 -6.64 0.46
N THR A 131 18.69 -5.68 0.56
CA THR A 131 18.34 -4.28 0.81
C THR A 131 17.36 -3.74 -0.23
N MET A 132 17.58 -4.04 -1.51
CA MET A 132 16.67 -3.63 -2.58
C MET A 132 15.30 -4.31 -2.45
N MET A 133 15.25 -5.58 -2.04
CA MET A 133 13.99 -6.30 -1.77
C MET A 133 13.22 -5.69 -0.60
N ILE A 134 13.91 -5.29 0.48
CA ILE A 134 13.27 -4.59 1.60
C ILE A 134 12.76 -3.21 1.18
N ARG A 135 13.54 -2.45 0.39
CA ARG A 135 13.07 -1.17 -0.17
C ARG A 135 11.86 -1.34 -1.08
N GLU A 136 11.81 -2.39 -1.91
CA GLU A 136 10.62 -2.74 -2.70
C GLU A 136 9.43 -3.10 -1.80
N GLY A 137 9.66 -3.94 -0.77
CA GLY A 137 8.62 -4.34 0.18
C GLY A 137 8.01 -3.16 0.91
N VAL A 138 8.83 -2.25 1.45
CA VAL A 138 8.36 -1.03 2.13
C VAL A 138 7.57 -0.13 1.18
N ALA A 139 8.02 0.00 -0.08
CA ALA A 139 7.28 0.74 -1.08
C ALA A 139 5.90 0.10 -1.34
N MET A 140 5.88 -1.21 -1.59
CA MET A 140 4.66 -1.98 -1.86
C MET A 140 3.69 -1.90 -0.68
N HIS A 141 4.19 -1.98 0.55
CA HIS A 141 3.38 -1.83 1.75
C HIS A 141 2.71 -0.45 1.80
N ALA A 142 3.41 0.63 1.45
CA ALA A 142 2.85 1.98 1.47
C ALA A 142 1.63 2.11 0.54
N PHE A 143 1.73 1.68 -0.72
CA PHE A 143 0.67 1.93 -1.72
C PHE A 143 -0.29 0.76 -1.97
N ASN A 144 0.05 -0.47 -1.59
CA ASN A 144 -0.86 -1.62 -1.64
C ASN A 144 -1.31 -2.14 -0.27
N GLY A 145 -0.67 -1.71 0.83
CA GLY A 145 -1.00 -2.13 2.20
C GLY A 145 -0.34 -3.42 2.66
N GLU A 146 0.40 -4.11 1.79
CA GLU A 146 0.94 -5.43 2.12
C GLU A 146 2.14 -5.83 1.26
N ILE A 147 2.88 -6.83 1.74
CA ILE A 147 4.04 -7.43 1.08
C ILE A 147 3.78 -8.92 0.91
N CYS A 148 4.06 -9.45 -0.28
CA CYS A 148 3.92 -10.87 -0.58
C CYS A 148 5.24 -11.41 -1.12
N VAL A 149 5.77 -12.45 -0.51
CA VAL A 149 7.04 -13.08 -0.89
C VAL A 149 6.88 -14.59 -0.90
N GLN A 150 7.37 -15.25 -1.94
CA GLN A 150 7.48 -16.71 -1.98
C GLN A 150 8.93 -17.12 -1.77
N PRO A 151 9.26 -17.79 -0.65
CA PRO A 151 10.50 -18.53 -0.54
C PRO A 151 10.59 -19.63 -1.61
N VAL A 152 11.74 -19.75 -2.23
CA VAL A 152 12.06 -20.75 -3.25
C VAL A 152 13.34 -21.45 -2.85
N TRP A 153 13.42 -22.75 -3.07
CA TRP A 153 14.65 -23.52 -2.88
C TRP A 153 15.30 -23.77 -4.23
N ASP A 154 16.45 -23.17 -4.48
CA ASP A 154 17.21 -23.43 -5.71
C ASP A 154 18.26 -24.52 -5.49
N THR A 155 18.26 -25.50 -6.39
CA THR A 155 19.20 -26.63 -6.42
C THR A 155 20.34 -26.42 -7.41
N SER A 156 20.39 -25.29 -8.11
CA SER A 156 21.46 -24.98 -9.05
C SER A 156 22.84 -25.03 -8.36
N PRO A 157 23.86 -25.57 -9.04
CA PRO A 157 25.20 -25.66 -8.47
C PRO A 157 25.82 -24.27 -8.30
N GLY A 158 26.80 -24.14 -7.39
CA GLY A 158 27.64 -22.95 -7.27
C GLY A 158 27.19 -21.89 -6.25
N SER A 159 26.11 -22.12 -5.49
CA SER A 159 25.74 -21.26 -4.36
C SER A 159 25.71 -22.04 -3.05
N VAL A 160 26.34 -21.49 -2.01
CA VAL A 160 26.32 -22.04 -0.65
C VAL A 160 24.91 -21.98 -0.06
N PHE A 161 24.21 -20.87 -0.29
CA PHE A 161 22.85 -20.64 0.20
C PHE A 161 21.82 -20.98 -0.88
N ARG A 162 20.92 -21.92 -0.55
CA ARG A 162 19.91 -22.43 -1.50
C ARG A 162 18.55 -21.76 -1.39
N THR A 163 18.24 -21.19 -0.23
CA THR A 163 17.02 -20.39 -0.10
C THR A 163 17.14 -19.16 -1.00
N ARG A 164 16.07 -18.82 -1.69
CA ARG A 164 15.89 -17.61 -2.48
C ARG A 164 14.49 -17.09 -2.25
N PHE A 165 14.22 -15.88 -2.70
CA PHE A 165 12.93 -15.25 -2.52
C PHE A 165 12.43 -14.69 -3.85
N LYS A 166 11.13 -14.88 -4.10
CA LYS A 166 10.41 -14.26 -5.20
C LYS A 166 9.47 -13.22 -4.64
N MET A 167 9.69 -11.95 -4.97
CA MET A 167 8.70 -10.91 -4.71
C MET A 167 7.46 -11.21 -5.56
N ILE A 168 6.30 -11.28 -4.91
CA ILE A 168 5.02 -11.48 -5.59
C ILE A 168 4.23 -10.20 -5.42
N SER A 169 3.79 -9.61 -6.52
CA SER A 169 2.89 -8.46 -6.42
C SER A 169 1.59 -8.86 -5.73
N PRO A 170 1.13 -8.16 -4.69
CA PRO A 170 -0.15 -8.46 -4.03
C PRO A 170 -1.36 -8.38 -4.98
N LYS A 171 -1.22 -7.66 -6.09
CA LYS A 171 -2.20 -7.57 -7.19
C LYS A 171 -2.49 -8.91 -7.84
N ARG A 172 -1.55 -9.86 -7.73
CA ARG A 172 -1.68 -11.23 -8.25
C ARG A 172 -2.42 -12.16 -7.28
N ILE A 173 -2.65 -11.73 -6.04
CA ILE A 173 -3.40 -12.50 -5.04
C ILE A 173 -4.88 -12.25 -5.24
N LYS A 174 -5.55 -13.23 -5.85
CA LYS A 174 -6.95 -13.13 -6.28
C LYS A 174 -7.62 -14.50 -6.23
N ASN A 175 -8.95 -14.48 -6.05
CA ASN A 175 -9.73 -15.69 -6.23
C ASN A 175 -9.60 -16.20 -7.69
N PRO A 176 -9.38 -17.50 -7.90
CA PRO A 176 -9.32 -18.09 -9.23
C PRO A 176 -10.58 -17.77 -10.05
N GLY A 177 -10.40 -17.40 -11.32
CA GLY A 177 -11.52 -17.06 -12.21
C GLY A 177 -12.32 -15.84 -11.78
N ASN A 178 -11.78 -14.97 -10.91
CA ASN A 178 -12.50 -13.86 -10.29
C ASN A 178 -13.77 -14.31 -9.53
N ALA A 179 -13.75 -15.52 -8.97
CA ALA A 179 -14.85 -16.02 -8.15
C ALA A 179 -15.12 -15.07 -6.95
N PRO A 180 -16.39 -14.95 -6.51
CA PRO A 180 -16.73 -14.15 -5.33
C PRO A 180 -16.08 -14.71 -4.07
N ASP A 181 -15.96 -13.85 -3.06
CA ASP A 181 -15.47 -14.23 -1.75
C ASP A 181 -16.42 -15.20 -1.05
N THR A 182 -15.84 -16.04 -0.20
CA THR A 182 -16.52 -17.05 0.61
C THR A 182 -16.01 -16.98 2.05
N PRO A 183 -16.70 -17.56 3.04
CA PRO A 183 -16.25 -17.54 4.42
C PRO A 183 -14.82 -18.06 4.63
N SER A 184 -14.37 -19.04 3.82
CA SER A 184 -13.05 -19.67 3.90
C SER A 184 -12.05 -19.21 2.83
N ARG A 185 -12.45 -18.32 1.92
CA ARG A 185 -11.57 -17.77 0.89
C ARG A 185 -11.98 -16.35 0.51
N ARG A 186 -11.12 -15.39 0.83
CA ARG A 186 -11.37 -13.95 0.63
C ARG A 186 -10.20 -13.30 -0.08
N ALA A 187 -10.47 -12.59 -1.17
CA ALA A 187 -9.49 -11.89 -1.99
C ALA A 187 -8.24 -12.72 -2.34
N GLY A 188 -8.39 -14.02 -2.60
CA GLY A 188 -7.29 -14.92 -2.93
C GLY A 188 -6.55 -15.54 -1.75
N VAL A 189 -6.94 -15.26 -0.51
CA VAL A 189 -6.41 -15.89 0.71
C VAL A 189 -7.41 -16.94 1.19
N GLU A 190 -6.96 -18.18 1.34
CA GLU A 190 -7.73 -19.23 2.03
C GLU A 190 -7.44 -19.15 3.53
N ILE A 191 -8.50 -19.21 4.33
CA ILE A 191 -8.43 -19.13 5.79
C ILE A 191 -9.10 -20.34 6.44
N ASP A 192 -8.58 -20.74 7.60
CA ASP A 192 -9.20 -21.79 8.42
C ASP A 192 -10.32 -21.24 9.32
N SER A 193 -10.89 -22.12 10.16
CA SER A 193 -11.96 -21.75 11.10
C SER A 193 -11.55 -20.72 12.16
N GLN A 194 -10.25 -20.53 12.40
CA GLN A 194 -9.69 -19.57 13.35
C GLN A 194 -9.25 -18.27 12.65
N GLY A 195 -9.43 -18.17 11.32
CA GLY A 195 -9.02 -17.02 10.53
C GLY A 195 -7.54 -17.05 10.11
N ALA A 196 -6.79 -18.11 10.43
CA ALA A 196 -5.40 -18.21 10.02
C ALA A 196 -5.29 -18.52 8.52
N ALA A 197 -4.37 -17.84 7.83
CA ALA A 197 -4.14 -18.07 6.41
C ALA A 197 -3.49 -19.43 6.16
N VAL A 198 -4.13 -20.28 5.34
CA VAL A 198 -3.65 -21.63 5.02
C VAL A 198 -3.08 -21.75 3.62
N ALA A 199 -3.50 -20.88 2.70
CA ALA A 199 -2.98 -20.83 1.34
C ALA A 199 -3.31 -19.52 0.64
N TYR A 200 -2.58 -19.27 -0.45
CA TYR A 200 -2.70 -18.10 -1.29
C TYR A 200 -2.87 -18.52 -2.74
N TRP A 201 -3.82 -17.88 -3.43
CA TRP A 201 -4.04 -18.05 -4.85
C TRP A 201 -3.31 -16.96 -5.61
N VAL A 202 -2.27 -17.37 -6.32
CA VAL A 202 -1.46 -16.47 -7.15
C VAL A 202 -1.84 -16.67 -8.60
N VAL A 203 -2.40 -15.63 -9.19
CA VAL A 203 -2.76 -15.58 -10.61
C VAL A 203 -1.54 -15.20 -11.44
N ASP A 204 -1.39 -15.78 -12.63
CA ASP A 204 -0.34 -15.41 -13.57
C ASP A 204 -0.44 -13.95 -14.02
N ASP A 205 0.70 -13.36 -14.39
CA ASP A 205 0.70 -12.00 -14.92
C ASP A 205 0.10 -12.01 -16.33
N PRO A 206 -1.02 -11.30 -16.58
CA PRO A 206 -1.64 -11.27 -17.89
C PRO A 206 -0.86 -10.41 -18.90
N TYR A 207 0.24 -9.77 -18.53
CA TYR A 207 1.02 -9.03 -19.51
C TYR A 207 1.88 -9.97 -20.40
N PRO A 208 1.87 -9.83 -21.74
CA PRO A 208 1.09 -8.87 -22.55
C PRO A 208 -0.29 -9.37 -22.99
N ASN A 209 -0.61 -10.65 -22.78
CA ASN A 209 -1.83 -11.29 -23.25
C ASN A 209 -2.94 -11.26 -22.18
N GLN A 210 -3.89 -10.33 -22.31
CA GLN A 210 -5.01 -10.09 -21.36
C GLN A 210 -6.05 -11.24 -21.26
N GLY A 211 -5.64 -12.50 -21.47
CA GLY A 211 -6.48 -13.70 -21.40
C GLY A 211 -6.52 -14.33 -19.99
N GLU A 212 -7.17 -15.50 -19.89
CA GLU A 212 -7.30 -16.25 -18.64
C GLU A 212 -5.93 -16.58 -18.04
N SER A 213 -5.59 -15.86 -16.98
CA SER A 213 -4.40 -16.10 -16.21
C SER A 213 -4.61 -17.34 -15.35
N ARG A 214 -3.80 -18.37 -15.57
CA ARG A 214 -3.76 -19.56 -14.72
C ARG A 214 -3.57 -19.13 -13.26
N ALA A 215 -4.36 -19.71 -12.36
CA ALA A 215 -4.20 -19.53 -10.93
C ALA A 215 -3.43 -20.71 -10.34
N ARG A 216 -2.48 -20.43 -9.46
CA ARG A 216 -1.73 -21.43 -8.70
C ARG A 216 -1.99 -21.23 -7.22
N ARG A 217 -2.42 -22.29 -6.56
CA ARG A 217 -2.50 -22.35 -5.10
C ARG A 217 -1.11 -22.60 -4.52
N ILE A 218 -0.72 -21.80 -3.53
CA ILE A 218 0.50 -21.94 -2.76
C ILE A 218 0.11 -22.10 -1.29
N PRO A 219 0.50 -23.17 -0.58
CA PRO A 219 0.22 -23.27 0.85
C PRO A 219 0.96 -22.17 1.62
N ALA A 220 0.44 -21.76 2.78
CA ALA A 220 1.14 -20.84 3.67
C ALA A 220 2.43 -21.49 4.18
N THR A 221 2.33 -22.73 4.68
CA THR A 221 3.44 -23.54 5.17
C THR A 221 3.61 -24.83 4.36
N LEU A 222 4.84 -25.23 4.09
CA LEU A 222 5.18 -26.55 3.55
C LEU A 222 4.97 -27.65 4.59
N SER A 223 4.89 -28.90 4.13
CA SER A 223 4.85 -30.09 5.01
C SER A 223 6.08 -30.22 5.92
N SER A 224 7.20 -29.59 5.57
CA SER A 224 8.41 -29.51 6.39
C SER A 224 8.32 -28.49 7.53
N GLY A 225 7.23 -27.73 7.64
CA GLY A 225 7.06 -26.62 8.58
C GLY A 225 7.73 -25.31 8.14
N ARG A 226 8.40 -25.28 6.99
CA ARG A 226 8.93 -24.03 6.41
C ARG A 226 7.81 -23.20 5.79
N GLU A 227 7.90 -21.88 5.93
CA GLU A 227 7.03 -20.97 5.18
C GLU A 227 7.18 -21.17 3.67
N ALA A 228 6.07 -21.41 2.99
CA ALA A 228 5.95 -21.46 1.53
C ALA A 228 5.51 -20.11 0.96
N PHE A 229 4.86 -19.28 1.77
CA PHE A 229 4.41 -17.95 1.39
C PHE A 229 4.45 -17.02 2.59
N ILE A 230 5.13 -15.89 2.44
CA ILE A 230 5.25 -14.85 3.46
C ILE A 230 4.33 -13.71 3.04
N HIS A 231 3.31 -13.44 3.85
CA HIS A 231 2.39 -12.32 3.70
C HIS A 231 2.55 -11.39 4.89
N VAL A 232 2.93 -10.14 4.64
CA VAL A 232 3.18 -9.14 5.69
C VAL A 232 2.21 -7.99 5.47
N PHE A 233 1.39 -7.72 6.48
CA PHE A 233 0.58 -6.52 6.61
C PHE A 233 0.31 -6.29 8.11
N GLU A 234 -0.20 -5.12 8.47
CA GLU A 234 -0.60 -4.78 9.84
C GLU A 234 -2.13 -4.88 9.96
N PRO A 235 -2.68 -5.93 10.60
CA PRO A 235 -4.12 -6.06 10.78
C PRO A 235 -4.65 -5.02 11.77
N LEU A 236 -5.76 -4.35 11.42
CA LEU A 236 -6.45 -3.38 12.27
C LEU A 236 -7.56 -4.02 13.11
N GLU A 237 -8.15 -5.12 12.62
CA GLU A 237 -9.24 -5.84 13.27
C GLU A 237 -9.10 -7.36 13.10
N ASP A 238 -9.79 -8.11 13.96
CA ASP A 238 -9.96 -9.55 13.80
C ASP A 238 -10.59 -9.92 12.44
N GLY A 239 -10.16 -11.05 11.89
CA GLY A 239 -10.67 -11.58 10.63
C GLY A 239 -10.30 -10.80 9.36
N GLN A 240 -9.44 -9.78 9.45
CA GLN A 240 -8.91 -9.06 8.30
C GLN A 240 -7.95 -9.95 7.49
N THR A 241 -8.20 -10.06 6.18
CA THR A 241 -7.45 -10.95 5.30
C THR A 241 -6.42 -10.25 4.43
N ARG A 242 -6.56 -8.94 4.21
CA ARG A 242 -5.69 -8.12 3.35
C ARG A 242 -5.34 -6.81 4.04
N GLY A 243 -4.16 -6.27 3.73
CA GLY A 243 -3.74 -4.96 4.25
C GLY A 243 -4.36 -3.79 3.49
N ASP A 244 -4.60 -2.68 4.17
CA ASP A 244 -5.04 -1.42 3.58
C ASP A 244 -3.86 -0.48 3.34
N ASN A 245 -3.92 0.32 2.27
CA ASN A 245 -2.82 1.22 1.92
C ASN A 245 -2.97 2.59 2.59
N VAL A 246 -1.84 3.25 2.85
CA VAL A 246 -1.82 4.55 3.58
C VAL A 246 -2.46 5.69 2.79
N PHE A 247 -2.66 5.52 1.48
CA PHE A 247 -3.23 6.53 0.62
C PHE A 247 -4.75 6.61 0.69
N TYR A 248 -5.45 5.58 1.18
CA TYR A 248 -6.92 5.50 1.15
C TYR A 248 -7.63 6.76 1.67
N SER A 249 -7.10 7.38 2.71
CA SER A 249 -7.68 8.57 3.33
C SER A 249 -7.42 9.89 2.58
N ILE A 250 -6.42 9.94 1.70
CA ILE A 250 -5.95 11.18 1.05
C ILE A 250 -6.06 11.17 -0.48
N MET A 251 -6.22 10.00 -1.11
CA MET A 251 -6.23 9.85 -2.57
C MET A 251 -7.21 10.81 -3.27
N GLU A 252 -8.44 10.92 -2.75
CA GLU A 252 -9.46 11.78 -3.36
C GLU A 252 -9.02 13.24 -3.36
N ARG A 253 -8.54 13.75 -2.22
CA ARG A 253 -8.06 15.13 -2.09
C ARG A 253 -6.86 15.39 -2.99
N MET A 254 -5.94 14.45 -3.08
CA MET A 254 -4.78 14.56 -3.98
C MET A 254 -5.21 14.62 -5.45
N LYS A 255 -6.20 13.81 -5.85
CA LYS A 255 -6.69 13.82 -7.24
C LYS A 255 -7.45 15.11 -7.59
N MET A 256 -8.26 15.63 -6.67
CA MET A 256 -8.94 16.91 -6.85
C MET A 256 -7.93 18.06 -7.00
N LEU A 257 -6.86 18.07 -6.20
CA LEU A 257 -5.81 19.09 -6.27
C LEU A 257 -5.08 19.08 -7.63
N ASP A 258 -4.69 17.90 -8.11
CA ASP A 258 -4.06 17.73 -9.43
C ASP A 258 -4.96 18.27 -10.56
N THR A 259 -6.24 17.92 -10.52
CA THR A 259 -7.23 18.40 -11.50
C THR A 259 -7.41 19.93 -11.47
N LEU A 260 -7.44 20.52 -10.27
CA LEU A 260 -7.53 21.97 -10.09
C LEU A 260 -6.30 22.67 -10.69
N GLN A 261 -5.09 22.18 -10.40
CA GLN A 261 -3.84 22.75 -10.91
C GLN A 261 -3.78 22.70 -12.44
N GLN A 262 -4.16 21.58 -13.05
CA GLN A 262 -4.20 21.43 -14.51
C GLN A 262 -5.21 22.42 -15.15
N THR A 263 -6.39 22.55 -14.55
CA THR A 263 -7.43 23.47 -15.04
C THR A 263 -7.00 24.93 -14.93
N GLN A 264 -6.33 25.31 -13.83
CA GLN A 264 -5.77 26.64 -13.65
C GLN A 264 -4.70 26.95 -14.70
N LEU A 265 -3.77 26.03 -14.95
CA LEU A 265 -2.73 26.18 -15.98
C LEU A 265 -3.34 26.35 -17.37
N GLN A 266 -4.34 25.54 -17.73
CA GLN A 266 -5.05 25.67 -19.01
C GLN A 266 -5.75 27.03 -19.14
N SER A 267 -6.44 27.48 -18.09
CA SER A 267 -7.08 28.80 -18.07
C SER A 267 -6.07 29.93 -18.25
N VAL A 268 -4.90 29.86 -17.60
CA VAL A 268 -3.82 30.85 -17.75
C VAL A 268 -3.29 30.88 -19.19
N ILE A 269 -3.07 29.71 -19.81
CA ILE A 269 -2.62 29.61 -21.21
C ILE A 269 -3.65 30.23 -22.16
N VAL A 270 -4.94 29.89 -22.02
CA VAL A 270 -6.01 30.44 -22.85
C VAL A 270 -6.08 31.97 -22.71
N ARG A 271 -5.98 32.50 -21.48
CA ARG A 271 -5.94 33.94 -21.23
C ARG A 271 -4.72 34.60 -21.88
N ALA A 272 -3.55 33.96 -21.82
CA ALA A 272 -2.32 34.45 -22.46
C ALA A 272 -2.46 34.51 -23.98
N ILE A 273 -3.01 33.46 -24.62
CA ILE A 273 -3.26 33.44 -26.08
C ILE A 273 -4.25 34.53 -26.47
N TYR A 274 -5.36 34.68 -25.72
CA TYR A 274 -6.35 35.72 -26.00
C TYR A 274 -5.75 37.14 -25.89
N ASN A 275 -4.94 37.39 -24.86
CA ASN A 275 -4.29 38.67 -24.64
C ASN A 275 -3.18 38.98 -25.67
N ASP A 276 -2.43 37.97 -26.13
CA ASP A 276 -1.46 38.14 -27.22
C ASP A 276 -2.17 38.40 -28.56
N GLY A 277 -3.25 37.67 -28.86
CA GLY A 277 -4.10 37.91 -30.03
C GLY A 277 -4.67 39.33 -30.07
N ARG A 278 -5.12 39.87 -28.93
CA ARG A 278 -5.53 41.27 -28.79
C ARG A 278 -4.36 42.23 -29.01
N SER A 279 -3.20 41.96 -28.42
CA SER A 279 -2.00 42.80 -28.59
C SER A 279 -1.52 42.86 -30.03
N ARG A 280 -1.58 41.73 -30.76
CA ARG A 280 -1.27 41.65 -32.20
C ARG A 280 -2.30 42.40 -33.05
N ALA A 281 -3.60 42.27 -32.76
CA ALA A 281 -4.65 43.00 -33.46
C ALA A 281 -4.56 44.53 -33.24
N ILE A 282 -4.22 44.98 -32.03
CA ILE A 282 -4.00 46.40 -31.72
C ILE A 282 -2.76 46.93 -32.45
N ARG A 283 -1.65 46.16 -32.51
CA ARG A 283 -0.48 46.53 -33.33
C ARG A 283 -0.83 46.62 -34.81
N PHE A 284 -1.63 45.69 -35.35
CA PHE A 284 -2.05 45.72 -36.75
C PHE A 284 -2.95 46.93 -37.08
N LEU A 285 -3.86 47.29 -36.17
CA LEU A 285 -4.72 48.47 -36.30
C LEU A 285 -3.95 49.80 -36.14
N SER A 286 -2.84 49.82 -35.41
CA SER A 286 -1.99 51.02 -35.26
C SER A 286 -1.09 51.32 -36.46
N ILE A 287 -0.96 50.37 -37.41
CA ILE A 287 -0.18 50.54 -38.65
C ILE A 287 -1.01 51.18 -39.78
N PHE A 288 -2.34 51.23 -39.65
CA PHE A 288 -3.20 51.93 -40.60
C PHE A 288 -3.27 53.45 -40.25
N PRO A 289 -2.84 54.35 -41.14
CA PRO A 289 -2.88 55.79 -40.87
C PRO A 289 -4.32 56.28 -40.75
N ARG A 290 -4.64 56.97 -39.64
CA ARG A 290 -5.92 57.68 -39.49
C ARG A 290 -6.01 58.77 -40.56
N LYS A 291 -7.00 58.70 -41.45
CA LYS A 291 -7.31 59.80 -42.38
C LYS A 291 -7.51 61.11 -41.59
N PRO A 292 -6.92 62.24 -42.02
CA PRO A 292 -7.16 63.53 -41.38
C PRO A 292 -8.63 63.92 -41.59
N ARG A 293 -9.29 64.35 -40.52
CA ARG A 293 -10.63 64.95 -40.58
C ARG A 293 -10.51 66.30 -41.29
N GLN A 294 -11.32 66.51 -42.33
CA GLN A 294 -11.63 67.83 -42.88
C GLN A 294 -12.48 68.61 -41.89
#